data_AF-A0A0G1DI65-F1
#
_entry.id   AF-A0A0G1DI65-F1
#
_cell.length_a   1.000
_cell.length_b   1.000
_cell.length_c   1.000
_cell.angle_alpha   90.00
_cell.angle_beta   90.00
_cell.angle_gamma   90.00
#
_symmetry.space_group_name_H-M   'P 1'
#
loop_
_entity.id
_entity.type
_entity.pdbx_description
1 polymer ?
#
loop_
_entity_poly.entity_id
_entity_poly.type
_entity_poly.pdbx_seq_one_letter_code
_entity_poly.pdbx_strand_id
1 'polypeptide(L)'
;MAKLPDANIFKDKLTSGGVYSLSLKNKKILFFVLAFFIAVVVLLTAMINRRLAVKTLDVNLAGQSNILVTVGEEKIFNKDLENELLYYPKKDSREVRELLIKKLVDDSRKLQTAKDAGLITLDASVYNNPGKDYAKRIELVRQAEELLPQTKAGISGKIISVWFLNDSPPEMGIEAAQAIALNKITLLQTAVKSGQMTAEEAVENIRQDSSLALIDASYKENAVMEFAVYQGEKITWEEDFDNELWGLESGGVSEIFTGKSENLDTGETVDAYYMFGTVSDVRQGAAEVQYDVEYN
;
A
#
# COMPACT_ATOMS: atom_id res chain seq x y z
N MET A 1 16.05 -7.46 -75.93
CA MET A 1 15.13 -6.33 -76.14
C MET A 1 13.93 -6.84 -76.95
N ALA A 2 12.78 -7.05 -76.31
CA ALA A 2 11.58 -7.56 -76.96
C ALA A 2 10.40 -6.62 -76.66
N LYS A 3 9.76 -6.14 -77.72
CA LYS A 3 8.59 -5.24 -77.73
C LYS A 3 7.35 -6.00 -77.22
N LEU A 4 6.60 -5.37 -76.32
CA LEU A 4 5.27 -5.80 -75.90
C LEU A 4 4.22 -5.51 -77.00
N PRO A 5 3.24 -6.41 -77.24
CA PRO A 5 2.18 -6.21 -78.23
C PRO A 5 0.99 -5.39 -77.70
N ASP A 6 0.28 -4.78 -78.65
CA ASP A 6 -0.81 -3.82 -78.53
C ASP A 6 -2.03 -4.26 -77.70
N ALA A 7 -2.48 -3.35 -76.83
CA ALA A 7 -3.68 -3.46 -76.01
C ALA A 7 -4.93 -2.95 -76.75
N ASN A 8 -5.47 -3.74 -77.68
CA ASN A 8 -6.71 -3.39 -78.40
C ASN A 8 -7.59 -4.62 -78.75
N ILE A 9 -7.87 -5.50 -77.77
CA ILE A 9 -8.78 -6.66 -77.98
C ILE A 9 -9.80 -6.83 -76.84
N PHE A 10 -10.31 -5.75 -76.24
CA PHE A 10 -11.45 -5.83 -75.32
C PHE A 10 -12.39 -4.63 -75.47
N LYS A 11 -13.06 -4.52 -76.64
CA LYS A 11 -14.13 -3.54 -76.84
C LYS A 11 -15.46 -4.06 -77.38
N ASP A 12 -15.61 -5.36 -77.64
CA ASP A 12 -16.87 -5.90 -78.17
C ASP A 12 -17.45 -6.99 -77.26
N LYS A 13 -18.31 -6.61 -76.30
CA LYS A 13 -19.47 -7.39 -75.78
C LYS A 13 -20.19 -6.76 -74.57
N LEU A 14 -20.46 -5.45 -74.59
CA LEU A 14 -21.31 -4.78 -73.59
C LEU A 14 -22.46 -3.99 -74.24
N THR A 15 -23.24 -4.65 -75.10
CA THR A 15 -24.50 -4.08 -75.59
C THR A 15 -25.55 -5.17 -75.80
N SER A 16 -26.31 -5.50 -74.75
CA SER A 16 -27.73 -5.92 -74.81
C SER A 16 -28.22 -6.36 -73.43
N GLY A 17 -28.10 -5.47 -72.44
CA GLY A 17 -28.91 -5.59 -71.22
C GLY A 17 -30.31 -5.08 -71.52
N GLY A 18 -31.26 -5.98 -71.77
CA GLY A 18 -32.66 -5.63 -71.98
C GLY A 18 -33.21 -4.80 -70.84
N VAL A 19 -33.60 -3.56 -71.13
CA VAL A 19 -34.32 -2.71 -70.19
C VAL A 19 -35.72 -3.27 -70.09
N TYR A 20 -35.97 -4.08 -69.06
CA TYR A 20 -37.32 -4.48 -68.69
C TYR A 20 -38.08 -3.22 -68.23
N SER A 21 -38.83 -2.60 -69.14
CA SER A 21 -39.75 -1.53 -68.79
C SER A 21 -40.88 -2.12 -67.95
N LEU A 22 -40.75 -2.04 -66.63
CA LEU A 22 -41.82 -2.39 -65.71
C LEU A 22 -43.05 -1.53 -66.04
N SER A 23 -44.13 -2.21 -66.46
CA SER A 23 -45.47 -1.65 -66.60
C SER A 23 -45.81 -0.77 -65.39
N LEU A 24 -46.52 0.34 -65.61
CA LEU A 24 -46.93 1.29 -64.56
C LEU A 24 -47.65 0.61 -63.37
N LYS A 25 -48.33 -0.52 -63.60
CA LYS A 25 -48.93 -1.33 -62.52
C LYS A 25 -47.87 -1.95 -61.59
N ASN A 26 -46.75 -2.40 -62.16
CA ASN A 26 -45.68 -3.03 -61.40
C ASN A 26 -44.82 -2.01 -60.66
N LYS A 27 -44.74 -0.76 -61.13
CA LYS A 27 -44.08 0.34 -60.41
C LYS A 27 -44.79 0.69 -59.10
N LYS A 28 -46.13 0.66 -59.09
CA LYS A 28 -46.91 0.86 -57.85
C LYS A 28 -46.68 -0.27 -56.86
N ILE A 29 -46.68 -1.52 -57.32
CA ILE A 29 -46.39 -2.69 -56.48
C ILE A 29 -44.97 -2.60 -55.90
N LEU A 30 -43.98 -2.26 -56.73
CA LEU A 30 -42.60 -2.09 -56.28
C LEU A 30 -42.45 -0.98 -55.24
N PHE A 31 -43.18 0.14 -55.41
CA PHE A 31 -43.20 1.22 -54.44
C PHE A 31 -43.80 0.79 -53.09
N PHE A 32 -44.91 0.05 -53.10
CA PHE A 32 -45.51 -0.47 -51.86
C PHE A 32 -44.61 -1.48 -51.15
N VAL A 33 -43.94 -2.37 -51.89
CA VAL A 33 -42.98 -3.33 -51.33
C VAL A 33 -41.79 -2.60 -50.69
N LEU A 34 -41.26 -1.57 -51.35
CA LEU A 34 -40.15 -0.78 -50.82
C LEU A 34 -40.56 0.01 -49.57
N ALA A 35 -41.74 0.66 -49.59
CA ALA A 35 -42.27 1.40 -48.44
C ALA A 35 -42.52 0.47 -47.23
N PHE A 36 -43.05 -0.73 -47.47
CA PHE A 36 -43.24 -1.74 -46.43
C PHE A 36 -41.91 -2.20 -45.85
N PHE A 37 -40.91 -2.46 -46.68
CA PHE A 37 -39.58 -2.89 -46.22
C PHE A 37 -38.91 -1.81 -45.36
N ILE A 38 -38.99 -0.54 -45.76
CA ILE A 38 -38.48 0.59 -44.96
C ILE A 38 -39.21 0.67 -43.61
N ALA A 39 -40.53 0.53 -43.59
CA ALA A 39 -41.31 0.56 -42.34
C ALA A 39 -40.93 -0.59 -41.39
N VAL A 40 -40.69 -1.80 -41.92
CA VAL A 40 -40.23 -2.95 -41.13
C VAL A 40 -38.83 -2.71 -40.56
N VAL A 41 -37.90 -2.17 -41.37
CA VAL A 41 -36.55 -1.83 -40.89
C VAL A 41 -36.62 -0.77 -39.79
N VAL A 42 -37.40 0.30 -39.96
CA VAL A 42 -37.57 1.34 -38.92
C VAL A 42 -38.16 0.75 -37.63
N LEU A 43 -39.16 -0.14 -37.73
CA LEU A 43 -39.74 -0.84 -36.58
C LEU A 43 -38.72 -1.75 -35.89
N LEU A 44 -37.92 -2.51 -36.64
CA LEU A 44 -36.87 -3.37 -36.09
C LEU A 44 -35.78 -2.55 -35.40
N THR A 45 -35.30 -1.46 -36.02
CA THR A 45 -34.32 -0.56 -35.42
C THR A 45 -34.87 0.11 -34.16
N ALA A 46 -36.15 0.52 -34.17
CA ALA A 46 -36.83 1.05 -32.99
C ALA A 46 -36.97 0.00 -31.88
N MET A 47 -37.29 -1.26 -32.19
CA MET A 47 -37.36 -2.34 -31.21
C MET A 47 -35.99 -2.70 -30.64
N ILE A 48 -34.93 -2.71 -31.45
CA ILE A 48 -33.55 -2.96 -31.01
C ILE A 48 -33.09 -1.82 -30.09
N ASN A 49 -33.32 -0.56 -30.50
CA ASN A 49 -33.00 0.60 -29.67
C ASN A 49 -33.81 0.64 -28.37
N ARG A 50 -35.08 0.21 -28.39
CA ARG A 50 -35.91 0.08 -27.17
C ARG A 50 -35.40 -1.03 -26.25
N ARG A 51 -34.91 -2.16 -26.78
CA ARG A 51 -34.28 -3.22 -25.98
C ARG A 51 -32.94 -2.79 -25.39
N LEU A 52 -32.14 -2.01 -26.11
CA LEU A 52 -30.89 -1.44 -25.60
C LEU A 52 -31.17 -0.39 -24.52
N ALA A 53 -32.16 0.49 -24.73
CA ALA A 53 -32.59 1.48 -23.76
C ALA A 53 -33.14 0.86 -22.47
N VAL A 54 -33.92 -0.23 -22.57
CA VAL A 54 -34.42 -1.00 -21.42
C VAL A 54 -33.28 -1.69 -20.67
N LYS A 55 -32.26 -2.24 -21.37
CA LYS A 55 -31.05 -2.76 -20.70
C LYS A 55 -30.24 -1.68 -19.99
N THR A 56 -30.22 -0.44 -20.48
CA THR A 56 -29.55 0.69 -19.80
C THR A 56 -30.39 1.34 -18.70
N LEU A 57 -31.72 1.20 -18.72
CA LEU A 57 -32.60 1.69 -17.63
C LEU A 57 -32.72 0.68 -16.48
N ASP A 58 -32.75 -0.63 -16.74
CA ASP A 58 -32.77 -1.65 -15.68
C ASP A 58 -31.45 -1.70 -14.88
N VAL A 59 -30.33 -1.29 -15.48
CA VAL A 59 -29.05 -1.10 -14.78
C VAL A 59 -29.06 0.16 -13.90
N ASN A 60 -29.95 1.13 -14.16
CA ASN A 60 -30.00 2.40 -13.43
C ASN A 60 -31.15 2.54 -12.42
N LEU A 61 -32.10 1.60 -12.36
CA LEU A 61 -33.24 1.65 -11.42
C LEU A 61 -33.34 0.46 -10.44
N ALA A 62 -32.54 -0.60 -10.63
CA ALA A 62 -32.22 -1.56 -9.56
C ALA A 62 -31.04 -1.10 -8.69
N GLY A 63 -30.39 0.00 -9.05
CA GLY A 63 -29.12 0.49 -8.50
C GLY A 63 -29.23 1.42 -7.28
N GLN A 64 -30.37 1.45 -6.58
CA GLN A 64 -30.58 2.28 -5.38
C GLN A 64 -30.81 1.53 -4.06
N SER A 65 -30.75 0.20 -3.99
CA SER A 65 -31.10 -0.52 -2.75
C SER A 65 -30.16 -1.71 -2.54
N ASN A 66 -29.17 -1.72 -1.67
CA ASN A 66 -29.03 -1.04 -0.40
C ASN A 66 -27.56 -0.63 -0.22
N ILE A 67 -27.30 0.67 -0.09
CA ILE A 67 -26.04 1.13 0.50
C ILE A 67 -26.07 0.64 1.95
N LEU A 68 -25.01 -0.05 2.38
CA LEU A 68 -24.85 -0.49 3.76
C LEU A 68 -24.19 0.60 4.59
N VAL A 69 -23.11 1.17 4.04
CA VAL A 69 -22.28 2.17 4.69
C VAL A 69 -21.72 3.13 3.65
N THR A 70 -21.60 4.40 4.04
CA THR A 70 -20.79 5.39 3.32
C THR A 70 -19.54 5.68 4.15
N VAL A 71 -18.37 5.64 3.52
CA VAL A 71 -17.06 5.93 4.12
C VAL A 71 -16.39 7.02 3.31
N GLY A 72 -16.34 8.25 3.81
CA GLY A 72 -15.84 9.38 3.04
C GLY A 72 -16.58 9.51 1.71
N GLU A 73 -15.87 9.31 0.59
CA GLU A 73 -16.46 9.36 -0.77
C GLU A 73 -16.99 8.00 -1.27
N GLU A 74 -16.73 6.89 -0.57
CA GLU A 74 -17.10 5.54 -1.02
C GLU A 74 -18.47 5.12 -0.49
N LYS A 75 -19.33 4.64 -1.39
CA LYS A 75 -20.51 3.86 -1.02
C LYS A 75 -20.19 2.37 -1.05
N ILE A 76 -20.40 1.72 0.09
CA ILE A 76 -20.35 0.27 0.26
C ILE A 76 -21.78 -0.26 0.08
N PHE A 77 -21.98 -1.09 -0.93
CA PHE A 77 -23.27 -1.66 -1.30
C PHE A 77 -23.42 -3.07 -0.73
N ASN A 78 -24.65 -3.56 -0.61
CA ASN A 78 -24.92 -4.95 -0.18
C ASN A 78 -24.18 -6.00 -1.02
N LYS A 79 -23.98 -5.73 -2.32
CA LYS A 79 -23.21 -6.60 -3.22
C LYS A 79 -21.73 -6.71 -2.86
N ASP A 80 -21.13 -5.68 -2.24
CA ASP A 80 -19.76 -5.76 -1.74
C ASP A 80 -19.67 -6.78 -0.59
N LEU A 81 -20.65 -6.78 0.32
CA LEU A 81 -20.77 -7.78 1.39
C LEU A 81 -21.04 -9.19 0.85
N GLU A 82 -21.93 -9.32 -0.15
CA GLU A 82 -22.20 -10.61 -0.81
C GLU A 82 -20.93 -11.19 -1.45
N ASN A 83 -20.10 -10.35 -2.08
CA ASN A 83 -18.82 -10.78 -2.66
C ASN A 83 -17.84 -11.29 -1.58
N GLU A 84 -17.73 -10.58 -0.44
CA GLU A 84 -16.91 -11.04 0.69
C GLU A 84 -17.37 -12.39 1.23
N LEU A 85 -18.69 -12.56 1.41
CA LEU A 85 -19.28 -13.80 1.93
C LEU A 85 -18.96 -15.04 1.06
N LEU A 86 -18.63 -14.89 -0.22
CA LEU A 86 -18.20 -16.00 -1.08
C LEU A 86 -16.90 -16.68 -0.61
N TYR A 87 -16.05 -15.96 0.12
CA TYR A 87 -14.75 -16.44 0.59
C TYR A 87 -14.79 -17.06 2.00
N TYR A 88 -15.94 -17.01 2.69
CA TYR A 88 -16.09 -17.53 4.05
C TYR A 88 -17.00 -18.78 4.08
N PRO A 89 -16.61 -19.86 4.79
CA PRO A 89 -17.39 -21.10 4.80
C PRO A 89 -18.74 -20.96 5.52
N LYS A 90 -19.84 -21.02 4.77
CA LYS A 90 -21.24 -21.40 5.11
C LYS A 90 -21.90 -20.90 6.42
N LYS A 91 -21.31 -19.98 7.17
CA LYS A 91 -21.97 -19.32 8.31
C LYS A 91 -22.19 -17.86 7.97
N ASP A 92 -23.26 -17.62 7.22
CA ASP A 92 -23.84 -16.28 7.08
C ASP A 92 -24.57 -15.93 8.40
N SER A 93 -23.79 -15.68 9.46
CA SER A 93 -24.28 -15.23 10.75
C SER A 93 -24.20 -13.70 10.84
N ARG A 94 -24.97 -13.13 11.75
CA ARG A 94 -24.95 -11.68 12.00
C ARG A 94 -23.55 -11.19 12.36
N GLU A 95 -22.83 -11.94 13.18
CA GLU A 95 -21.47 -11.61 13.63
C GLU A 95 -20.47 -11.62 12.46
N VAL A 96 -20.60 -12.58 11.54
CA VAL A 96 -19.77 -12.62 10.33
C VAL A 96 -20.06 -11.42 9.44
N ARG A 97 -21.34 -11.07 9.23
CA ARG A 97 -21.71 -9.87 8.46
C ARG A 97 -21.15 -8.59 9.06
N GLU A 98 -21.27 -8.41 10.38
CA GLU A 98 -20.73 -7.24 11.09
C GLU A 98 -19.20 -7.15 10.95
N LEU A 99 -18.48 -8.27 11.06
CA LEU A 99 -17.04 -8.32 10.84
C LEU A 99 -16.65 -7.95 9.40
N LEU A 100 -17.38 -8.46 8.40
CA LEU A 100 -17.10 -8.18 6.99
C LEU A 100 -17.43 -6.75 6.59
N ILE A 101 -18.51 -6.17 7.13
CA ILE A 101 -18.80 -4.75 6.97
C ILE A 101 -17.65 -3.91 7.55
N LYS A 102 -17.18 -4.24 8.77
CA LYS A 102 -16.02 -3.55 9.36
C LYS A 102 -14.78 -3.67 8.47
N LYS A 103 -14.48 -4.86 7.96
CA LYS A 103 -13.38 -5.08 6.99
C LYS A 103 -13.54 -4.19 5.76
N LEU A 104 -14.73 -4.14 5.15
CA LEU A 104 -15.01 -3.30 3.98
C LEU A 104 -14.81 -1.81 4.28
N VAL A 105 -15.21 -1.35 5.47
CA VAL A 105 -14.96 0.02 5.94
C VAL A 105 -13.46 0.29 6.09
N ASP A 106 -12.73 -0.62 6.73
CA ASP A 106 -11.28 -0.47 6.93
C ASP A 106 -10.54 -0.48 5.59
N ASP A 107 -10.92 -1.37 4.67
CA ASP A 107 -10.36 -1.44 3.32
C ASP A 107 -10.71 -0.18 2.50
N SER A 108 -11.91 0.36 2.65
CA SER A 108 -12.29 1.64 2.04
C SER A 108 -11.42 2.79 2.53
N ARG A 109 -11.18 2.88 3.85
CA ARG A 109 -10.29 3.88 4.44
C ARG A 109 -8.89 3.75 3.88
N LYS A 110 -8.30 2.54 3.88
CA LYS A 110 -6.95 2.30 3.32
C LYS A 110 -6.85 2.76 1.87
N LEU A 111 -7.82 2.41 1.03
CA LEU A 111 -7.80 2.82 -0.38
C LEU A 111 -7.85 4.34 -0.53
N GLN A 112 -8.71 5.01 0.23
CA GLN A 112 -8.81 6.47 0.18
C GLN A 112 -7.53 7.13 0.72
N THR A 113 -6.99 6.67 1.85
CA THR A 113 -5.72 7.18 2.39
C THR A 113 -4.59 6.99 1.38
N ALA A 114 -4.48 5.82 0.76
CA ALA A 114 -3.44 5.54 -0.21
C ALA A 114 -3.60 6.37 -1.50
N LYS A 115 -4.84 6.61 -1.96
CA LYS A 115 -5.13 7.54 -3.06
C LYS A 115 -4.71 8.95 -2.72
N ASP A 116 -5.08 9.44 -1.53
CA ASP A 116 -4.82 10.83 -1.13
C ASP A 116 -3.33 11.06 -0.87
N ALA A 117 -2.59 10.02 -0.47
CA ALA A 117 -1.13 10.00 -0.42
C ALA A 117 -0.46 9.83 -1.81
N GLY A 118 -1.22 9.70 -2.89
CA GLY A 118 -0.71 9.53 -4.26
C GLY A 118 -0.05 8.17 -4.54
N LEU A 119 -0.28 7.17 -3.69
CA LEU A 119 0.33 5.83 -3.79
C LEU A 119 -0.39 4.93 -4.79
N ILE A 120 -1.69 5.11 -4.94
CA ILE A 120 -2.54 4.33 -5.86
C ILE A 120 -3.52 5.25 -6.60
N THR A 121 -4.16 4.72 -7.64
CA THR A 121 -5.28 5.39 -8.32
C THR A 121 -6.54 4.55 -8.16
N LEU A 122 -7.65 5.20 -7.78
CA LEU A 122 -8.96 4.57 -7.72
C LEU A 122 -9.80 5.00 -8.91
N ASP A 123 -10.34 4.03 -9.63
CA ASP A 123 -11.27 4.26 -10.73
C ASP A 123 -12.65 3.62 -10.43
N ALA A 124 -13.67 3.99 -11.19
CA ALA A 124 -15.05 3.56 -10.95
C ALA A 124 -15.29 2.05 -11.11
N SER A 125 -14.33 1.29 -11.65
CA SER A 125 -14.41 -0.19 -11.69
C SER A 125 -14.12 -0.81 -10.33
N VAL A 126 -13.42 -0.12 -9.42
CA VAL A 126 -13.02 -0.65 -8.10
C VAL A 126 -13.55 0.17 -6.93
N TYR A 127 -14.13 1.33 -7.21
CA TYR A 127 -14.54 2.32 -6.20
C TYR A 127 -15.90 2.94 -6.54
N ASN A 128 -16.74 3.15 -5.50
CA ASN A 128 -18.03 3.84 -5.58
C ASN A 128 -18.99 3.38 -6.70
N ASN A 129 -19.04 2.07 -6.97
CA ASN A 129 -19.89 1.45 -7.96
C ASN A 129 -20.55 0.18 -7.38
N PRO A 130 -21.82 -0.14 -7.66
CA PRO A 130 -22.44 -1.40 -7.23
C PRO A 130 -21.89 -2.65 -7.95
N GLY A 131 -21.22 -2.49 -9.09
CA GLY A 131 -20.63 -3.55 -9.89
C GLY A 131 -19.10 -3.56 -9.85
N LYS A 132 -18.48 -3.37 -8.67
CA LYS A 132 -17.01 -3.34 -8.53
C LYS A 132 -16.38 -4.66 -8.99
N ASP A 133 -15.23 -4.56 -9.65
CA ASP A 133 -14.29 -5.66 -9.85
C ASP A 133 -13.61 -5.96 -8.51
N TYR A 134 -14.12 -6.96 -7.80
CA TYR A 134 -13.69 -7.27 -6.45
C TYR A 134 -12.26 -7.84 -6.39
N ALA A 135 -11.84 -8.57 -7.43
CA ALA A 135 -10.48 -9.10 -7.49
C ALA A 135 -9.47 -7.97 -7.63
N LYS A 136 -9.75 -7.00 -8.51
CA LYS A 136 -8.91 -5.80 -8.66
C LYS A 136 -8.94 -4.93 -7.41
N ARG A 137 -10.09 -4.82 -6.74
CA ARG A 137 -10.21 -4.09 -5.46
C ARG A 137 -9.33 -4.73 -4.37
N ILE A 138 -9.36 -6.04 -4.20
CA ILE A 138 -8.52 -6.77 -3.23
C ILE A 138 -7.03 -6.51 -3.50
N GLU A 139 -6.60 -6.54 -4.76
CA GLU A 139 -5.21 -6.28 -5.11
C GLU A 139 -4.78 -4.84 -4.77
N LEU A 140 -5.66 -3.86 -5.00
CA LEU A 140 -5.40 -2.48 -4.59
C LEU A 140 -5.37 -2.30 -3.07
N VAL A 141 -6.19 -3.03 -2.32
CA VAL A 141 -6.13 -3.03 -0.85
C VAL A 141 -4.78 -3.60 -0.40
N ARG A 142 -4.34 -4.73 -0.95
CA ARG A 142 -3.04 -5.34 -0.65
C ARG A 142 -1.89 -4.38 -0.96
N GLN A 143 -1.96 -3.70 -2.10
CA GLN A 143 -0.99 -2.68 -2.48
C GLN A 143 -0.99 -1.49 -1.50
N ALA A 144 -2.17 -1.01 -1.08
CA ALA A 144 -2.28 0.04 -0.08
C ALA A 144 -1.69 -0.40 1.27
N GLU A 145 -1.94 -1.63 1.72
CA GLU A 145 -1.37 -2.19 2.96
C GLU A 145 0.16 -2.25 2.94
N GLU A 146 0.76 -2.51 1.78
CA GLU A 146 2.21 -2.55 1.60
C GLU A 146 2.85 -1.15 1.57
N LEU A 147 2.14 -0.16 1.01
CA LEU A 147 2.67 1.19 0.77
C LEU A 147 2.37 2.19 1.91
N LEU A 148 1.20 2.09 2.56
CA LEU A 148 0.80 3.02 3.62
C LEU A 148 1.75 3.08 4.82
N PRO A 149 2.33 1.96 5.31
CA PRO A 149 3.34 2.02 6.38
C PRO A 149 4.52 2.93 6.01
N GLN A 150 4.88 3.02 4.74
CA GLN A 150 5.99 3.85 4.25
C GLN A 150 5.68 5.35 4.30
N THR A 151 4.41 5.72 4.41
CA THR A 151 3.96 7.10 4.60
C THR A 151 3.82 7.52 6.05
N LYS A 152 4.03 6.61 7.00
CA LYS A 152 4.04 6.97 8.42
C LYS A 152 5.27 7.83 8.73
N ALA A 153 5.15 8.63 9.79
CA ALA A 153 6.32 9.29 10.35
C ALA A 153 7.35 8.23 10.73
N GLY A 154 8.63 8.52 10.57
CA GLY A 154 9.69 7.54 10.77
C GLY A 154 10.98 8.21 11.20
N ILE A 155 11.81 7.46 11.92
CA ILE A 155 13.17 7.89 12.25
C ILE A 155 14.16 6.79 11.88
N SER A 156 15.37 7.20 11.55
CA SER A 156 16.49 6.27 11.36
C SER A 156 17.74 6.81 12.02
N GLY A 157 18.67 5.93 12.35
CA GLY A 157 19.83 6.31 13.14
C GLY A 157 20.66 5.13 13.62
N LYS A 158 21.46 5.39 14.65
CA LYS A 158 22.37 4.41 15.26
C LYS A 158 22.25 4.44 16.77
N ILE A 159 22.29 3.26 17.38
CA ILE A 159 22.50 3.07 18.82
C ILE A 159 23.95 2.62 18.99
N ILE A 160 24.68 3.35 19.80
CA ILE A 160 26.09 3.09 20.12
C ILE A 160 26.12 2.56 21.54
N SER A 161 26.78 1.42 21.76
CA SER A 161 26.77 0.75 23.06
C SER A 161 28.13 0.24 23.51
N VAL A 162 28.32 0.18 24.82
CA VAL A 162 29.47 -0.46 25.47
C VAL A 162 28.94 -1.41 26.54
N TRP A 163 29.22 -2.70 26.36
CA TRP A 163 28.76 -3.77 27.25
C TRP A 163 29.70 -3.93 28.44
N PHE A 164 29.13 -4.22 29.61
CA PHE A 164 29.86 -4.55 30.83
C PHE A 164 29.46 -5.91 31.42
N LEU A 165 28.36 -6.49 30.94
CA LEU A 165 27.93 -7.84 31.27
C LEU A 165 27.29 -8.47 30.03
N ASN A 166 27.90 -9.54 29.54
CA ASN A 166 27.40 -10.35 28.44
C ASN A 166 27.05 -11.75 29.01
N ASP A 167 27.14 -12.81 28.20
CA ASP A 167 26.87 -14.20 28.63
C ASP A 167 27.65 -14.64 29.89
N SER A 168 28.85 -14.11 30.09
CA SER A 168 29.67 -14.41 31.26
C SER A 168 30.07 -13.13 32.01
N PRO A 169 30.03 -13.12 33.35
CA PRO A 169 30.53 -12.00 34.13
C PRO A 169 32.02 -11.73 33.85
N PRO A 170 32.44 -10.45 33.80
CA PRO A 170 33.85 -10.11 33.61
C PRO A 170 34.69 -10.51 34.84
N GLU A 171 35.93 -10.95 34.63
CA GLU A 171 36.83 -11.42 35.71
C GLU A 171 37.08 -10.34 36.78
N MET A 172 37.05 -9.07 36.40
CA MET A 172 37.23 -7.93 37.32
C MET A 172 36.00 -7.62 38.18
N GLY A 173 34.87 -8.32 37.96
CA GLY A 173 33.60 -8.05 38.61
C GLY A 173 32.76 -7.00 37.88
N ILE A 174 31.45 -7.11 38.06
CA ILE A 174 30.44 -6.30 37.34
C ILE A 174 30.58 -4.82 37.65
N GLU A 175 30.80 -4.43 38.91
CA GLU A 175 30.90 -3.02 39.30
C GLU A 175 32.08 -2.30 38.63
N ALA A 176 33.24 -2.97 38.57
CA ALA A 176 34.42 -2.43 37.89
C ALA A 176 34.19 -2.30 36.38
N ALA A 177 33.54 -3.31 35.78
CA ALA A 177 33.21 -3.29 34.36
C ALA A 177 32.19 -2.19 34.02
N GLN A 178 31.16 -2.00 34.86
CA GLN A 178 30.19 -0.92 34.74
C GLN A 178 30.88 0.45 34.75
N ALA A 179 31.79 0.68 35.69
CA ALA A 179 32.52 1.95 35.78
C ALA A 179 33.34 2.22 34.50
N ILE A 180 34.01 1.20 33.94
CA ILE A 180 34.77 1.32 32.69
C ILE A 180 33.84 1.64 31.52
N ALA A 181 32.75 0.88 31.37
CA ALA A 181 31.79 1.06 30.29
C ALA A 181 31.13 2.45 30.35
N LEU A 182 30.66 2.87 31.54
CA LEU A 182 30.03 4.16 31.75
C LEU A 182 30.99 5.32 31.41
N ASN A 183 32.23 5.24 31.87
CA ASN A 183 33.21 6.27 31.57
C ASN A 183 33.47 6.38 30.05
N LYS A 184 33.65 5.25 29.37
CA LYS A 184 33.93 5.24 27.92
C LYS A 184 32.74 5.75 27.11
N ILE A 185 31.53 5.25 27.37
CA ILE A 185 30.34 5.71 26.64
C ILE A 185 30.05 7.19 26.90
N THR A 186 30.32 7.70 28.11
CA THR A 186 30.11 9.11 28.45
C THR A 186 31.02 10.04 27.65
N LEU A 187 32.29 9.68 27.51
CA LEU A 187 33.24 10.45 26.71
C LEU A 187 32.83 10.48 25.23
N LEU A 188 32.41 9.33 24.69
CA LEU A 188 31.95 9.22 23.31
C LEU A 188 30.67 10.03 23.07
N GLN A 189 29.66 9.87 23.92
CA GLN A 189 28.39 10.61 23.81
C GLN A 189 28.62 12.11 23.88
N THR A 190 29.46 12.58 24.80
CA THR A 190 29.77 14.01 24.93
C THR A 190 30.45 14.56 23.68
N ALA A 191 31.40 13.82 23.10
CA ALA A 191 32.09 14.21 21.88
C ALA A 191 31.14 14.23 20.67
N VAL A 192 30.23 13.25 20.57
CA VAL A 192 29.23 13.20 19.49
C VAL A 192 28.20 14.32 19.63
N LYS A 193 27.64 14.50 20.83
CA LYS A 193 26.66 15.55 21.14
C LYS A 193 27.18 16.97 20.92
N SER A 194 28.49 17.19 21.11
CA SER A 194 29.14 18.48 20.86
C SER A 194 29.62 18.66 19.41
N GLY A 195 29.47 17.65 18.55
CA GLY A 195 29.92 17.67 17.16
C GLY A 195 31.45 17.58 16.99
N GLN A 196 32.19 17.23 18.05
CA GLN A 196 33.64 16.99 17.97
C GLN A 196 33.97 15.65 17.30
N MET A 197 33.00 14.73 17.28
CA MET A 197 33.13 13.38 16.76
C MET A 197 31.81 13.00 16.07
N THR A 198 31.88 12.25 14.98
CA THR A 198 30.71 11.64 14.33
C THR A 198 30.28 10.36 15.04
N ALA A 199 29.05 9.91 14.83
CA ALA A 199 28.57 8.63 15.35
C ALA A 199 29.47 7.47 14.85
N GLU A 200 29.86 7.49 13.58
CA GLU A 200 30.77 6.50 12.98
C GLU A 200 32.14 6.47 13.64
N GLU A 201 32.73 7.64 13.91
CA GLU A 201 34.01 7.73 14.63
C GLU A 201 33.88 7.21 16.07
N ALA A 202 32.75 7.44 16.74
CA ALA A 202 32.52 6.88 18.08
C ALA A 202 32.50 5.34 18.05
N VAL A 203 31.81 4.74 17.07
CA VAL A 203 31.79 3.28 16.88
C VAL A 203 33.20 2.74 16.59
N GLU A 204 33.96 3.43 15.74
CA GLU A 204 35.32 3.00 15.43
C GLU A 204 36.25 3.12 16.64
N ASN A 205 36.11 4.16 17.46
CA ASN A 205 36.82 4.28 18.72
C ASN A 205 36.55 3.09 19.65
N ILE A 206 35.30 2.63 19.75
CA ILE A 206 34.96 1.40 20.50
C ILE A 206 35.68 0.20 19.90
N ARG A 207 35.60 0.00 18.58
CA ARG A 207 36.19 -1.17 17.90
C ARG A 207 37.71 -1.24 17.99
N GLN A 208 38.38 -0.10 18.11
CA GLN A 208 39.84 0.01 18.24
C GLN A 208 40.32 -0.02 19.69
N ASP A 209 39.43 0.17 20.67
CA ASP A 209 39.78 0.19 22.08
C ASP A 209 39.95 -1.23 22.65
N SER A 210 41.16 -1.77 22.52
CA SER A 210 41.48 -3.11 23.02
C SER A 210 41.30 -3.26 24.53
N SER A 211 41.16 -2.18 25.29
CA SER A 211 40.90 -2.27 26.74
C SER A 211 39.48 -2.77 27.03
N LEU A 212 38.55 -2.69 26.08
CA LEU A 212 37.19 -3.21 26.22
C LEU A 212 37.11 -4.74 26.22
N ALA A 213 38.12 -5.42 25.67
CA ALA A 213 38.22 -6.88 25.71
C ALA A 213 38.26 -7.45 27.15
N LEU A 214 38.59 -6.61 28.15
CA LEU A 214 38.60 -6.99 29.56
C LEU A 214 37.19 -7.08 30.17
N ILE A 215 36.19 -6.43 29.57
CA ILE A 215 34.81 -6.37 30.07
C ILE A 215 33.82 -7.06 29.14
N ASP A 216 34.12 -7.11 27.84
CA ASP A 216 33.31 -7.78 26.84
C ASP A 216 34.19 -8.27 25.68
N ALA A 217 34.22 -9.58 25.45
CA ALA A 217 34.98 -10.17 24.36
C ALA A 217 34.40 -9.81 22.98
N SER A 218 33.12 -9.46 22.91
CA SER A 218 32.39 -9.17 21.68
C SER A 218 32.26 -7.67 21.37
N TYR A 219 33.00 -6.82 22.10
CA TYR A 219 32.84 -5.35 22.09
C TYR A 219 32.87 -4.70 20.70
N LYS A 220 33.51 -5.33 19.71
CA LYS A 220 33.58 -4.81 18.34
C LYS A 220 32.29 -5.00 17.56
N GLU A 221 31.61 -6.11 17.81
CA GLU A 221 30.44 -6.57 17.06
C GLU A 221 29.17 -5.92 17.59
N ASN A 222 29.06 -5.76 18.91
CA ASN A 222 27.91 -5.13 19.57
C ASN A 222 28.06 -3.60 19.76
N ALA A 223 29.15 -3.00 19.28
CA ALA A 223 29.40 -1.55 19.39
C ALA A 223 28.28 -0.70 18.79
N VAL A 224 27.53 -1.21 17.82
CA VAL A 224 26.51 -0.46 17.08
C VAL A 224 25.33 -1.32 16.65
N MET A 225 24.14 -0.74 16.73
CA MET A 225 22.93 -1.21 16.05
C MET A 225 22.39 -0.07 15.18
N GLU A 226 22.15 -0.34 13.91
CA GLU A 226 21.47 0.61 13.02
C GLU A 226 19.95 0.35 13.08
N PHE A 227 19.15 1.41 13.06
CA PHE A 227 17.70 1.30 13.05
C PHE A 227 17.07 2.21 11.99
N ALA A 228 15.94 1.76 11.45
CA ALA A 228 15.05 2.55 10.62
C ALA A 228 13.63 2.05 10.89
N VAL A 229 12.85 2.85 11.61
CA VAL A 229 11.53 2.46 12.11
C VAL A 229 10.47 3.48 11.72
N TYR A 230 9.22 3.03 11.70
CA TYR A 230 8.04 3.86 11.54
C TYR A 230 7.31 4.05 12.87
N GLN A 231 6.49 5.09 12.95
CA GLN A 231 5.74 5.43 14.15
C GLN A 231 4.91 4.25 14.62
N GLY A 232 5.06 3.92 15.92
CA GLY A 232 4.42 2.78 16.58
C GLY A 232 5.25 1.48 16.56
N GLU A 233 6.38 1.44 15.86
CA GLU A 233 7.34 0.34 15.96
C GLU A 233 8.33 0.59 17.10
N LYS A 234 8.79 -0.51 17.71
CA LYS A 234 9.84 -0.47 18.74
C LYS A 234 11.21 -0.41 18.09
N ILE A 235 12.13 0.30 18.72
CA ILE A 235 13.55 0.34 18.36
C ILE A 235 14.30 -0.63 19.27
N THR A 236 14.05 -0.56 20.57
CA THR A 236 14.68 -1.39 21.60
C THR A 236 13.64 -2.00 22.54
N TRP A 237 14.09 -2.63 23.62
CA TRP A 237 13.22 -3.08 24.71
C TRP A 237 12.99 -2.00 25.78
N GLU A 238 13.76 -0.92 25.75
CA GLU A 238 13.71 0.16 26.73
C GLU A 238 12.79 1.27 26.22
N GLU A 239 11.52 1.26 26.65
CA GLU A 239 10.49 2.18 26.16
C GLU A 239 10.86 3.65 26.37
N ASP A 240 11.48 3.99 27.50
CA ASP A 240 11.93 5.36 27.79
C ASP A 240 13.01 5.83 26.81
N PHE A 241 13.92 4.94 26.40
CA PHE A 241 14.94 5.25 25.41
C PHE A 241 14.34 5.43 24.03
N ASP A 242 13.44 4.53 23.61
CA ASP A 242 12.71 4.66 22.35
C ASP A 242 11.95 5.98 22.28
N ASN A 243 11.25 6.35 23.36
CA ASN A 243 10.53 7.62 23.47
C ASN A 243 11.46 8.83 23.33
N GLU A 244 12.67 8.78 23.91
CA GLU A 244 13.64 9.85 23.74
C GLU A 244 14.10 9.97 22.28
N LEU A 245 14.43 8.85 21.62
CA LEU A 245 14.82 8.87 20.20
C LEU A 245 13.74 9.45 19.29
N TRP A 246 12.47 9.15 19.56
CA TRP A 246 11.34 9.75 18.83
C TRP A 246 11.18 11.25 19.06
N GLY A 247 11.70 11.78 20.17
CA GLY A 247 11.69 13.21 20.48
C GLY A 247 12.86 13.99 19.86
N LEU A 248 13.85 13.31 19.27
CA LEU A 248 15.01 13.94 18.68
C LEU A 248 14.74 14.45 17.26
N GLU A 249 15.36 15.58 16.92
CA GLU A 249 15.45 16.07 15.55
C GLU A 249 16.56 15.32 14.78
N SER A 250 16.60 15.47 13.45
CA SER A 250 17.72 14.96 12.64
C SER A 250 19.03 15.62 13.09
N GLY A 251 20.05 14.81 13.31
CA GLY A 251 21.31 15.17 13.95
C GLY A 251 21.28 15.13 15.48
N GLY A 252 20.14 14.82 16.09
CA GLY A 252 19.97 14.73 17.54
C GLY A 252 20.72 13.55 18.16
N VAL A 253 21.13 13.72 19.41
CA VAL A 253 21.85 12.72 20.21
C VAL A 253 21.16 12.61 21.57
N SER A 254 20.83 11.38 21.97
CA SER A 254 20.17 11.12 23.26
C SER A 254 21.13 11.29 24.45
N GLU A 255 20.56 11.30 25.65
CA GLU A 255 21.28 10.96 26.88
C GLU A 255 21.71 9.49 26.90
N ILE A 256 22.48 9.13 27.92
CA ILE A 256 22.97 7.76 28.12
C ILE A 256 21.94 6.97 28.91
N PHE A 257 21.61 5.78 28.41
CA PHE A 257 20.71 4.83 29.04
C PHE A 257 21.45 3.56 29.43
N THR A 258 20.96 2.89 30.47
CA THR A 258 21.32 1.51 30.78
C THR A 258 20.39 0.61 29.98
N GLY A 259 20.96 -0.25 29.16
CA GLY A 259 20.22 -1.28 28.46
C GLY A 259 20.33 -2.64 29.16
N LYS A 260 19.27 -3.43 29.01
CA LYS A 260 19.18 -4.76 29.60
C LYS A 260 19.43 -5.85 28.58
N SER A 261 19.90 -6.99 29.07
CA SER A 261 19.99 -8.24 28.33
C SER A 261 19.38 -9.37 29.14
N GLU A 262 18.86 -10.38 28.46
CA GLU A 262 18.48 -11.64 29.11
C GLU A 262 19.76 -12.45 29.38
N ASN A 263 19.93 -12.92 30.61
CA ASN A 263 20.93 -13.91 30.94
C ASN A 263 20.48 -15.26 30.37
N LEU A 264 21.23 -15.82 29.43
CA LEU A 264 20.84 -17.05 28.73
C LEU A 264 20.80 -18.30 29.63
N ASP A 265 21.51 -18.29 30.76
CA ASP A 265 21.51 -19.41 31.71
C ASP A 265 20.32 -19.37 32.67
N THR A 266 19.89 -18.17 33.10
CA THR A 266 18.84 -18.01 34.12
C THR A 266 17.50 -17.54 33.56
N GLY A 267 17.48 -16.96 32.35
CA GLY A 267 16.33 -16.26 31.77
C GLY A 267 16.00 -14.93 32.45
N GLU A 268 16.84 -14.47 33.38
CA GLU A 268 16.62 -13.20 34.08
C GLU A 268 17.10 -12.03 33.24
N THR A 269 16.31 -10.95 33.22
CA THR A 269 16.72 -9.69 32.61
C THR A 269 17.61 -8.92 33.58
N VAL A 270 18.80 -8.56 33.13
CA VAL A 270 19.81 -7.83 33.92
C VAL A 270 20.35 -6.62 33.15
N ASP A 271 20.81 -5.61 33.88
CA ASP A 271 21.54 -4.48 33.30
C ASP A 271 22.85 -5.02 32.69
N ALA A 272 23.12 -4.67 31.43
CA ALA A 272 24.16 -5.35 30.64
C ALA A 272 25.10 -4.40 29.90
N TYR A 273 24.60 -3.24 29.50
CA TYR A 273 25.36 -2.28 28.71
C TYR A 273 24.86 -0.85 28.94
N TYR A 274 25.70 0.11 28.56
CA TYR A 274 25.29 1.50 28.43
C TYR A 274 25.21 1.86 26.95
N MET A 275 24.24 2.70 26.60
CA MET A 275 24.01 3.12 25.22
C MET A 275 23.60 4.58 25.12
N PHE A 276 23.84 5.17 23.95
CA PHE A 276 23.15 6.38 23.50
C PHE A 276 22.80 6.22 22.03
N GLY A 277 21.79 6.93 21.56
CA GLY A 277 21.36 6.92 20.17
C GLY A 277 21.60 8.24 19.47
N THR A 278 21.66 8.16 18.15
CA THR A 278 21.70 9.29 17.23
C THR A 278 20.59 9.13 16.21
N VAL A 279 19.93 10.22 15.84
CA VAL A 279 18.92 10.23 14.77
C VAL A 279 19.52 10.92 13.56
N SER A 280 19.67 10.20 12.45
CA SER A 280 20.22 10.74 11.20
C SER A 280 19.13 11.33 10.31
N ASP A 281 17.94 10.72 10.29
CA ASP A 281 16.83 11.16 9.44
C ASP A 281 15.49 11.10 10.20
N VAL A 282 14.66 12.11 9.95
CA VAL A 282 13.28 12.22 10.46
C VAL A 282 12.35 12.39 9.27
N ARG A 283 11.54 11.37 9.01
CA ARG A 283 10.51 11.36 7.98
C ARG A 283 9.20 11.86 8.57
N GLN A 284 8.64 12.91 7.98
CA GLN A 284 7.31 13.40 8.29
C GLN A 284 6.27 12.42 7.74
N GLY A 285 5.31 12.04 8.58
CA GLY A 285 4.20 11.20 8.15
C GLY A 285 3.19 11.98 7.30
N ALA A 286 2.48 11.28 6.42
CA ALA A 286 1.25 11.81 5.86
C ALA A 286 0.23 12.02 6.99
N ALA A 287 -0.54 13.10 6.92
CA ALA A 287 -1.61 13.33 7.88
C ALA A 287 -2.60 12.16 7.84
N GLU A 288 -2.95 11.61 9.01
CA GLU A 288 -3.98 10.59 9.10
C GLU A 288 -5.32 11.23 8.74
N VAL A 289 -5.87 10.84 7.57
CA VAL A 289 -7.18 11.32 7.13
C VAL A 289 -8.25 10.47 7.80
N GLN A 290 -9.03 11.08 8.69
CA GLN A 290 -10.22 10.46 9.23
C GLN A 290 -11.37 10.62 8.23
N TYR A 291 -11.91 9.48 7.77
CA TYR A 291 -13.10 9.47 6.93
C TYR A 291 -14.34 9.21 7.79
N ASP A 292 -15.34 10.08 7.64
CA ASP A 292 -16.65 9.90 8.25
C ASP A 292 -17.29 8.59 7.79
N VAL A 293 -17.96 7.91 8.72
CA VAL A 293 -18.65 6.63 8.46
C VAL A 293 -20.12 6.78 8.81
N GLU A 294 -20.98 6.62 7.81
CA GLU A 294 -22.44 6.69 7.95
C GLU A 294 -23.08 5.34 7.61
N TYR A 295 -23.71 4.71 8.60
CA TYR A 295 -24.46 3.46 8.43
C TYR A 295 -25.88 3.76 7.95
N ASN A 296 -26.33 3.08 6.88
CA ASN A 296 -27.62 3.31 6.23
C ASN A 296 -28.60 2.16 6.48
#